data_AF-A0A0R1VBJ8-F1
#
_entry.id   AF-A0A0R1VBJ8-F1
#
_cell.length_a   1.000
_cell.length_b   1.000
_cell.length_c   1.000
_cell.angle_alpha   90.00
_cell.angle_beta   90.00
_cell.angle_gamma   90.00
#
_symmetry.space_group_name_H-M   'P 1'
#
loop_
_entity.id
_entity.type
_entity.pdbx_description
1 polymer ?
#
loop_
_entity_poly.entity_id
_entity_poly.type
_entity_poly.pdbx_seq_one_letter_code
_entity_poly.pdbx_strand_id
1 'polypeptide(L)'
;MSKTSTKIEKHPSKKQSQNITPKIDLHKKYKGFKLTTIPEQYRGTWYRGDPYSKKATKLVITTHTFNGSVTYQKIDHNLKLDHNSEKQNKEYAGNAVMITTDNNFLKERGFLDTVDMVYKLGKFKGEDCLLMSYGTNPKAINGVAFKDKQAALKYRKYDFSKIK
;
A
#
# COMPACT_ATOMS: atom_id res chain seq x y z
N MET A 1 48.49 0.34 -49.65
CA MET A 1 47.54 -0.48 -48.86
C MET A 1 47.60 -0.02 -47.41
N SER A 2 46.66 0.81 -46.98
CA SER A 2 46.60 1.33 -45.61
C SER A 2 45.31 0.88 -44.93
N LYS A 3 45.46 0.27 -43.76
CA LYS A 3 44.44 -0.45 -43.00
C LYS A 3 43.47 0.51 -42.32
N THR A 4 42.17 0.30 -42.51
CA THR A 4 41.09 0.94 -41.76
C THR A 4 41.00 0.30 -40.37
N SER A 5 41.18 1.08 -39.31
CA SER A 5 41.02 0.61 -37.93
C SER A 5 39.62 0.98 -37.42
N THR A 6 38.73 0.00 -37.34
CA THR A 6 37.38 0.16 -36.79
C THR A 6 37.45 0.24 -35.26
N LYS A 7 37.15 1.41 -34.70
CA LYS A 7 37.09 1.63 -33.24
C LYS A 7 35.76 1.07 -32.73
N ILE A 8 35.77 -0.08 -32.07
CA ILE A 8 34.60 -0.62 -31.38
C ILE A 8 34.45 0.12 -30.05
N GLU A 9 33.47 1.02 -29.96
CA GLU A 9 33.08 1.63 -28.69
C GLU A 9 32.44 0.57 -27.79
N LYS A 10 33.12 0.25 -26.67
CA LYS A 10 32.53 -0.53 -25.59
C LYS A 10 31.55 0.35 -24.82
N HIS A 11 30.26 0.14 -25.02
CA HIS A 11 29.24 0.71 -24.13
C HIS A 11 29.48 0.21 -22.69
N PRO A 12 29.58 1.10 -21.69
CA PRO A 12 29.66 0.67 -20.31
C PRO A 12 28.32 0.04 -19.90
N SER A 13 28.37 -1.23 -19.50
CA SER A 13 27.24 -1.89 -18.87
C SER A 13 26.90 -1.15 -17.57
N LYS A 14 25.79 -0.41 -17.59
CA LYS A 14 25.20 0.15 -16.37
C LYS A 14 24.87 -1.03 -15.46
N LYS A 15 25.66 -1.21 -14.40
CA LYS A 15 25.28 -2.02 -13.25
C LYS A 15 23.91 -1.52 -12.80
N GLN A 16 22.89 -2.37 -12.93
CA GLN A 16 21.61 -2.14 -12.27
C GLN A 16 21.91 -2.01 -10.78
N SER A 17 21.87 -0.79 -10.25
CA SER A 17 21.83 -0.58 -8.82
C SER A 17 20.59 -1.30 -8.33
N GLN A 18 20.78 -2.42 -7.64
CA GLN A 18 19.76 -2.95 -6.77
C GLN A 18 19.37 -1.77 -5.88
N ASN A 19 18.16 -1.25 -6.05
CA ASN A 19 17.61 -0.26 -5.15
C ASN A 19 17.51 -0.95 -3.79
N ILE A 20 18.55 -0.83 -2.99
CA ILE A 20 18.55 -1.23 -1.59
C ILE A 20 17.57 -0.26 -0.95
N THR A 21 16.29 -0.67 -0.88
CA THR A 21 15.30 0.08 -0.11
C THR A 21 15.84 0.10 1.32
N PRO A 22 16.18 1.27 1.88
CA PRO A 22 16.76 1.32 3.21
C PRO A 22 15.81 0.63 4.19
N LYS A 23 16.37 -0.29 4.99
CA LYS A 23 15.63 -1.01 6.03
C LYS A 23 15.05 0.03 6.98
N ILE A 24 13.72 0.02 7.12
CA ILE A 24 13.01 1.07 7.84
C ILE A 24 13.32 0.97 9.33
N ASP A 25 13.61 2.11 9.95
CA ASP A 25 13.73 2.22 11.39
C ASP A 25 12.35 2.27 12.03
N LEU A 26 11.95 1.15 12.64
CA LEU A 26 10.69 1.02 13.38
C LEU A 26 10.64 1.87 14.65
N HIS A 27 11.78 2.40 15.10
CA HIS A 27 11.89 3.19 16.33
C HIS A 27 11.89 4.69 16.07
N LYS A 28 11.82 5.13 14.81
CA LYS A 28 11.76 6.55 14.47
C LYS A 28 10.51 7.19 15.07
N LYS A 29 10.72 8.20 15.92
CA LYS A 29 9.63 8.93 16.57
C LYS A 29 9.10 10.03 15.66
N TYR A 30 7.81 9.99 15.37
CA TYR A 30 7.08 11.06 14.67
C TYR A 30 6.21 11.81 15.69
N LYS A 31 6.45 13.11 15.92
CA LYS A 31 5.64 13.91 16.85
C LYS A 31 4.17 13.90 16.46
N GLY A 32 3.26 13.81 17.43
CA GLY A 32 1.82 13.71 17.17
C GLY A 32 1.34 12.37 16.57
N PHE A 33 2.26 11.41 16.40
CA PHE A 33 1.97 10.05 15.96
C PHE A 33 2.56 9.01 16.92
N LYS A 34 1.95 7.82 16.95
CA LYS A 34 2.42 6.66 17.71
C LYS A 34 2.51 5.45 16.80
N LEU A 35 3.61 4.69 16.89
CA LEU A 35 3.71 3.39 16.22
C LEU A 35 2.50 2.55 16.63
N THR A 36 1.80 1.98 15.66
CA THR A 36 0.57 1.24 15.92
C THR A 36 0.66 -0.20 15.48
N THR A 37 -0.25 -1.00 16.04
CA THR A 37 -0.41 -2.42 15.75
C THR A 37 -1.67 -2.62 14.94
N ILE A 38 -1.55 -3.28 13.80
CA ILE A 38 -2.70 -3.63 12.97
C ILE A 38 -3.42 -4.83 13.63
N PRO A 39 -4.76 -4.85 13.74
CA PRO A 39 -5.48 -5.97 14.33
C PRO A 39 -5.26 -7.28 13.56
N GLU A 40 -5.19 -8.40 14.28
CA GLU A 40 -4.83 -9.72 13.74
C GLU A 40 -5.67 -10.16 12.55
N GLN A 41 -6.95 -9.87 12.59
CA GLN A 41 -7.90 -10.27 11.56
C GLN A 41 -7.60 -9.67 10.17
N TYR A 42 -6.85 -8.57 10.08
CA TYR A 42 -6.41 -7.99 8.81
C TYR A 42 -5.02 -8.48 8.36
N ARG A 43 -4.25 -9.09 9.26
CA ARG A 43 -2.87 -9.49 8.97
C ARG A 43 -2.82 -10.66 7.98
N GLY A 44 -1.70 -10.76 7.28
CA GLY A 44 -1.42 -11.80 6.31
C GLY A 44 -1.12 -11.25 4.93
N THR A 45 -1.10 -12.16 3.95
CA THR A 45 -0.94 -11.81 2.54
C THR A 45 -2.30 -11.86 1.86
N TRP A 46 -2.63 -10.78 1.18
CA TRP A 46 -3.82 -10.60 0.37
C TRP A 46 -3.43 -10.33 -1.08
N TYR A 47 -4.34 -10.65 -2.00
CA TYR A 47 -4.15 -10.50 -3.43
C TYR A 47 -5.34 -9.78 -4.04
N ARG A 48 -5.07 -8.70 -4.75
CA ARG A 48 -6.05 -7.99 -5.57
C ARG A 48 -5.80 -8.30 -7.03
N GLY A 49 -6.81 -8.77 -7.74
CA GLY A 49 -6.73 -8.97 -9.18
C GLY A 49 -6.65 -7.63 -9.92
N ASP A 50 -5.77 -7.53 -10.90
CA ASP A 50 -5.77 -6.40 -11.85
C ASP A 50 -6.85 -6.65 -12.92
N PRO A 51 -7.83 -5.75 -13.11
CA PRO A 51 -8.91 -5.94 -14.08
C PRO A 51 -8.43 -6.15 -15.52
N TYR A 52 -7.28 -5.57 -15.88
CA TYR A 52 -6.79 -5.51 -17.25
C TYR A 52 -5.59 -6.44 -17.51
N SER A 53 -5.13 -7.19 -16.52
CA SER A 53 -4.02 -8.13 -16.70
C SER A 53 -4.26 -9.50 -16.06
N LYS A 54 -3.37 -10.46 -16.30
CA LYS A 54 -3.36 -11.76 -15.61
C LYS A 54 -2.51 -11.72 -14.33
N LYS A 55 -2.28 -10.52 -13.79
CA LYS A 55 -1.48 -10.31 -12.57
C LYS A 55 -2.40 -10.03 -11.40
N ALA A 56 -1.89 -10.37 -10.21
CA ALA A 56 -2.51 -9.99 -8.95
C ALA A 56 -1.48 -9.20 -8.15
N THR A 57 -1.90 -8.04 -7.63
CA THR A 57 -1.10 -7.21 -6.74
C THR A 57 -1.14 -7.81 -5.35
N LYS A 58 0.04 -8.01 -4.76
CA LYS A 58 0.16 -8.49 -3.39
C LYS A 58 0.02 -7.32 -2.41
N LEU A 59 -0.75 -7.54 -1.35
CA LEU A 59 -0.86 -6.67 -0.19
C LEU A 59 -0.42 -7.47 1.03
N VAL A 60 0.64 -7.03 1.70
CA VAL A 60 1.17 -7.72 2.90
C VAL A 60 0.92 -6.85 4.12
N ILE A 61 0.18 -7.39 5.09
CA ILE A 61 -0.18 -6.70 6.32
C ILE A 61 0.44 -7.48 7.48
N THR A 62 1.33 -6.85 8.24
CA THR A 62 1.98 -7.44 9.41
C THR A 62 1.51 -6.75 10.69
N THR A 63 2.13 -7.05 11.82
CA THR A 63 1.84 -6.36 13.08
C THR A 63 2.06 -4.85 12.98
N HIS A 64 3.15 -4.40 12.32
CA HIS A 64 3.57 -2.98 12.30
C HIS A 64 3.80 -2.43 10.90
N THR A 65 3.48 -3.19 9.86
CA THR A 65 3.68 -2.75 8.48
C THR A 65 2.48 -3.04 7.60
N PHE A 66 2.24 -2.12 6.67
CA PHE A 66 1.24 -2.22 5.63
C PHE A 66 1.93 -2.05 4.28
N ASN A 67 1.96 -3.13 3.49
CA ASN A 67 2.73 -3.22 2.24
C ASN A 67 4.21 -2.82 2.38
N GLY A 68 4.82 -3.12 3.53
CA GLY A 68 6.20 -2.76 3.85
C GLY A 68 6.37 -1.38 4.51
N SER A 69 5.37 -0.50 4.44
CA SER A 69 5.39 0.81 5.11
C SER A 69 5.06 0.68 6.58
N VAL A 70 5.76 1.39 7.46
CA VAL A 70 5.52 1.34 8.91
C VAL A 70 4.23 2.05 9.28
N THR A 71 3.44 1.45 10.14
CA THR A 71 2.11 1.96 10.49
C THR A 71 2.11 2.83 11.74
N TYR A 72 1.53 4.03 11.63
CA TYR A 72 1.37 4.95 12.73
C TYR A 72 -0.10 5.33 12.94
N GLN A 73 -0.48 5.62 14.18
CA GLN A 73 -1.76 6.22 14.52
C GLN A 73 -1.55 7.69 14.89
N LYS A 74 -2.40 8.57 14.37
CA LYS A 74 -2.42 9.99 14.77
C LYS A 74 -2.99 10.09 16.19
N ILE A 75 -2.22 10.69 17.10
CA ILE A 75 -2.62 10.88 18.51
C ILE A 75 -2.81 12.36 18.86
N ASP A 76 -2.18 13.28 18.14
CA ASP A 76 -2.42 14.72 18.29
C ASP A 76 -3.50 15.17 17.30
N HIS A 77 -4.72 15.41 17.81
CA HIS A 77 -5.85 15.84 17.00
C HIS A 77 -5.64 17.22 16.36
N ASN A 78 -4.83 18.09 16.96
CA ASN A 78 -4.55 19.45 16.48
C ASN A 78 -3.49 19.48 15.38
N LEU A 79 -2.73 18.40 15.21
CA LEU A 79 -1.74 18.28 14.16
C LEU A 79 -2.43 18.35 12.79
N LYS A 80 -2.14 19.39 12.01
CA LYS A 80 -2.61 19.55 10.64
C LYS A 80 -1.52 19.05 9.68
N LEU A 81 -1.90 18.15 8.78
CA LEU A 81 -1.05 17.72 7.67
C LEU A 81 -1.41 18.60 6.47
N ASP A 82 -0.48 19.44 6.03
CA ASP A 82 -0.71 20.37 4.92
C ASP A 82 -0.07 19.86 3.64
N HIS A 83 -0.89 19.35 2.71
CA HIS A 83 -0.42 18.84 1.42
C HIS A 83 0.42 19.87 0.63
N ASN A 84 0.18 21.17 0.82
CA ASN A 84 0.87 22.24 0.12
C ASN A 84 2.21 22.64 0.79
N SER A 85 2.51 22.10 1.97
CA SER A 85 3.71 22.40 2.75
C SER A 85 4.59 21.15 2.89
N GLU A 86 5.18 20.74 1.76
CA GLU A 86 6.09 19.60 1.68
C GLU A 86 7.22 19.70 2.72
N LYS A 87 7.68 20.92 3.01
CA LYS A 87 8.77 21.18 3.98
C LYS A 87 8.39 20.84 5.42
N GLN A 88 7.14 21.06 5.83
CA GLN A 88 6.67 20.72 7.19
C GLN A 88 6.32 19.23 7.31
N ASN A 89 5.85 18.61 6.22
CA ASN A 89 5.44 17.21 6.25
C ASN A 89 6.56 16.21 5.95
N LYS A 90 7.71 16.65 5.42
CA LYS A 90 8.90 15.80 5.21
C LYS A 90 9.41 15.13 6.49
N GLU A 91 9.15 15.72 7.65
CA GLU A 91 9.45 15.07 8.93
C GLU A 91 8.69 13.75 9.06
N TYR A 92 7.47 13.66 8.51
CA TYR A 92 6.51 12.56 8.70
C TYR A 92 6.40 11.61 7.50
N ALA A 93 6.64 12.11 6.28
CA ALA A 93 6.43 11.40 5.02
C ALA A 93 7.50 10.34 4.68
N GLY A 94 8.18 9.74 5.67
CA GLY A 94 9.07 8.61 5.43
C GLY A 94 8.33 7.41 4.78
N ASN A 95 8.95 6.23 4.74
CA ASN A 95 8.25 5.03 4.30
C ASN A 95 7.25 4.53 5.37
N ALA A 96 6.19 5.30 5.58
CA ALA A 96 5.22 5.15 6.65
C ALA A 96 3.81 5.51 6.17
N VAL A 97 2.82 4.87 6.77
CA VAL A 97 1.40 5.14 6.52
C VAL A 97 0.68 5.36 7.84
N MET A 98 -0.40 6.12 7.79
CA MET A 98 -1.32 6.25 8.90
C MET A 98 -2.36 5.14 8.83
N ILE A 99 -2.62 4.53 9.99
CA ILE A 99 -3.68 3.55 10.18
C ILE A 99 -4.66 4.09 11.20
N THR A 100 -5.95 3.97 10.88
CA THR A 100 -7.05 4.16 11.83
C THR A 100 -7.93 2.92 11.80
N THR A 101 -8.30 2.42 12.98
CA THR A 101 -9.22 1.29 13.13
C THR A 101 -10.48 1.75 13.83
N ASP A 102 -11.65 1.52 13.23
CA ASP A 102 -12.95 1.88 13.80
C ASP A 102 -14.02 0.90 13.31
N ASN A 103 -14.88 0.39 14.20
CA ASN A 103 -16.07 -0.41 13.87
C ASN A 103 -15.85 -1.49 12.78
N ASN A 104 -14.81 -2.32 12.90
CA ASN A 104 -14.40 -3.34 11.91
C ASN A 104 -13.98 -2.80 10.53
N PHE A 105 -13.52 -1.56 10.48
CA PHE A 105 -12.82 -0.98 9.35
C PHE A 105 -11.37 -0.72 9.72
N LEU A 106 -10.48 -1.03 8.79
CA LEU A 106 -9.09 -0.61 8.78
C LEU A 106 -8.95 0.45 7.68
N LYS A 107 -8.59 1.67 8.06
CA LYS A 107 -8.32 2.77 7.14
C LYS A 107 -6.82 2.96 7.04
N GLU A 108 -6.31 2.96 5.82
CA GLU A 108 -4.91 3.20 5.50
C GLU A 108 -4.80 4.43 4.62
N ARG A 109 -3.83 5.30 4.94
CA ARG A 109 -3.61 6.55 4.20
C ARG A 109 -2.16 6.97 4.33
N GLY A 110 -1.55 7.44 3.24
CA GLY A 110 -0.27 8.12 3.30
C GLY A 110 -0.35 9.43 4.09
N PHE A 111 0.79 9.90 4.62
CA PHE A 111 0.83 11.14 5.41
C PHE A 111 0.42 12.39 4.62
N LEU A 112 0.61 12.37 3.30
CA LEU A 112 0.25 13.46 2.40
C LEU A 112 -1.03 13.18 1.62
N ASP A 113 -1.58 11.98 1.73
CA ASP A 113 -2.76 11.61 0.96
C ASP A 113 -4.02 12.22 1.59
N THR A 114 -4.98 12.56 0.74
CA THR A 114 -6.25 13.16 1.16
C THR A 114 -7.35 12.13 1.36
N VAL A 115 -7.15 10.90 0.87
CA VAL A 115 -8.16 9.85 0.79
C VAL A 115 -7.67 8.59 1.48
N ASP A 116 -8.52 8.00 2.33
CA ASP A 116 -8.27 6.70 2.93
C ASP A 116 -8.57 5.56 1.92
N MET A 117 -7.72 4.55 1.91
CA MET A 117 -8.10 3.21 1.49
C MET A 117 -8.73 2.49 2.69
N VAL A 118 -9.97 2.05 2.54
CA VAL A 118 -10.75 1.45 3.62
C VAL A 118 -10.94 -0.04 3.37
N TYR A 119 -10.64 -0.84 4.38
CA TYR A 119 -10.74 -2.29 4.35
C TYR A 119 -11.74 -2.78 5.38
N LYS A 120 -12.69 -3.60 4.95
CA LYS A 120 -13.63 -4.31 5.82
C LYS A 120 -13.47 -5.80 5.60
N LEU A 121 -13.42 -6.57 6.68
CA LEU A 121 -13.48 -8.02 6.57
C LEU A 121 -14.87 -8.46 6.11
N GLY A 122 -14.91 -9.42 5.20
CA GLY A 122 -16.15 -9.96 4.69
C GLY A 122 -15.94 -11.28 3.97
N LYS A 123 -17.02 -11.76 3.35
CA LYS A 123 -16.99 -12.94 2.49
C LYS A 123 -17.46 -12.58 1.10
N PHE A 124 -16.79 -13.10 0.09
CA PHE A 124 -17.24 -13.03 -1.29
C PHE A 124 -17.28 -14.43 -1.88
N LYS A 125 -18.47 -14.87 -2.30
CA LYS A 125 -18.70 -16.22 -2.86
C LYS A 125 -18.17 -17.35 -1.98
N GLY A 126 -18.28 -17.18 -0.65
CA GLY A 126 -17.86 -18.16 0.36
C GLY A 126 -16.43 -18.00 0.85
N GLU A 127 -15.61 -17.16 0.20
CA GLU A 127 -14.21 -16.95 0.57
C GLU A 127 -14.02 -15.72 1.45
N ASP A 128 -13.19 -15.83 2.48
CA ASP A 128 -12.78 -14.69 3.32
C ASP A 128 -11.97 -13.69 2.51
N CYS A 129 -12.35 -12.41 2.61
CA CYS A 129 -11.77 -11.35 1.79
C CYS A 129 -11.74 -10.01 2.54
N LEU A 130 -10.91 -9.11 2.04
CA LEU A 130 -10.98 -7.69 2.37
C LEU A 130 -11.80 -6.98 1.31
N LEU A 131 -12.98 -6.49 1.69
CA LEU A 131 -13.78 -5.57 0.91
C LEU A 131 -13.11 -4.20 0.97
N MET A 132 -12.77 -3.66 -0.20
CA MET A 132 -12.01 -2.42 -0.34
C MET A 132 -12.92 -1.29 -0.82
N SER A 133 -12.82 -0.16 -0.14
CA SER A 133 -13.41 1.11 -0.55
C SER A 133 -12.32 2.15 -0.69
N TYR A 134 -12.43 2.99 -1.71
CA TYR A 134 -11.54 4.14 -1.92
C TYR A 134 -12.38 5.34 -2.36
N GLY A 135 -11.93 6.54 -2.01
CA GLY A 135 -12.60 7.80 -2.35
C GLY A 135 -13.48 8.34 -1.24
N THR A 136 -14.46 9.17 -1.62
CA THR A 136 -15.31 9.92 -0.68
C THR A 136 -16.48 9.12 -0.09
N ASN A 137 -16.81 7.97 -0.67
CA ASN A 137 -17.87 7.09 -0.17
C ASN A 137 -17.27 5.79 0.43
N PRO A 138 -16.99 5.75 1.75
CA PRO A 138 -16.37 4.59 2.40
C PRO A 138 -17.29 3.37 2.47
N LYS A 139 -18.56 3.49 2.06
CA LYS A 139 -19.52 2.37 1.99
C LYS A 139 -19.52 1.68 0.63
N ALA A 140 -19.00 2.32 -0.41
CA ALA A 140 -18.94 1.72 -1.75
C ALA A 140 -17.82 0.68 -1.81
N ILE A 141 -18.14 -0.55 -2.22
CA ILE A 141 -17.15 -1.60 -2.41
C ILE A 141 -16.68 -1.52 -3.86
N ASN A 142 -15.45 -1.09 -4.06
CA ASN A 142 -14.87 -0.89 -5.39
C ASN A 142 -13.86 -1.97 -5.74
N GLY A 143 -13.52 -2.84 -4.79
CA GLY A 143 -12.59 -3.94 -5.00
C GLY A 143 -12.61 -4.93 -3.86
N VAL A 144 -11.96 -6.06 -4.09
CA VAL A 144 -11.81 -7.13 -3.10
C VAL A 144 -10.40 -7.68 -3.17
N ALA A 145 -9.80 -7.94 -2.00
CA ALA A 145 -8.55 -8.68 -1.89
C ALA A 145 -8.78 -10.04 -1.20
N PHE A 146 -8.21 -11.09 -1.76
CA PHE A 146 -8.38 -12.48 -1.33
C PHE A 146 -7.09 -13.02 -0.74
N LYS A 147 -7.16 -13.98 0.19
CA LYS A 147 -5.95 -14.70 0.62
C LYS A 147 -5.40 -15.61 -0.47
N ASP A 148 -6.27 -16.19 -1.30
CA ASP A 148 -5.88 -16.97 -2.46
C ASP A 148 -5.66 -16.07 -3.70
N LYS A 149 -4.50 -16.23 -4.32
CA LYS A 149 -4.15 -15.54 -5.56
C LYS A 149 -5.03 -15.99 -6.73
N GLN A 150 -5.44 -17.26 -6.78
CA GLN A 150 -6.26 -17.76 -7.89
C GLN A 150 -7.68 -17.19 -7.84
N ALA A 151 -8.28 -17.12 -6.66
CA ALA A 151 -9.54 -16.40 -6.44
C ALA A 151 -9.46 -14.92 -6.89
N ALA A 152 -8.40 -14.21 -6.51
CA ALA A 152 -8.19 -12.83 -6.93
C ALA A 152 -8.13 -12.69 -8.46
N LEU A 153 -7.48 -13.62 -9.15
CA LEU A 153 -7.43 -13.64 -10.62
C LEU A 153 -8.77 -14.04 -11.24
N LYS A 154 -9.48 -15.03 -10.67
CA LYS A 154 -10.80 -15.49 -11.12
C LYS A 154 -11.81 -14.35 -11.14
N TYR A 155 -11.82 -13.53 -10.09
CA TYR A 155 -12.79 -12.46 -9.90
C TYR A 155 -12.30 -11.06 -10.31
N ARG A 156 -11.12 -10.94 -10.95
CA ARG A 156 -10.52 -9.64 -11.30
C ARG A 156 -11.37 -8.73 -12.19
N LYS A 157 -12.27 -9.30 -13.00
CA LYS A 157 -13.19 -8.58 -13.89
C LYS A 157 -14.60 -8.41 -13.30
N TYR A 158 -14.81 -8.86 -12.06
CA TYR A 158 -16.11 -8.73 -11.42
C TYR A 158 -16.38 -7.25 -11.06
N ASP A 159 -17.61 -6.82 -11.29
CA ASP A 159 -18.07 -5.49 -10.89
C ASP A 159 -18.47 -5.50 -9.40
N PHE A 160 -17.51 -5.14 -8.54
CA PHE A 160 -17.67 -5.19 -7.09
C PHE A 160 -18.65 -4.14 -6.53
N SER A 161 -19.02 -3.13 -7.31
CA SER A 161 -20.01 -2.12 -6.91
C SER A 161 -21.40 -2.71 -6.62
N LYS A 162 -21.64 -3.94 -7.11
CA LYS A 162 -22.88 -4.70 -6.91
C LYS A 162 -22.96 -5.39 -5.55
N ILE A 163 -21.88 -5.40 -4.77
CA ILE A 163 -21.89 -5.94 -3.41
C ILE A 163 -22.57 -4.92 -2.49
N LYS A 164 -23.59 -5.38 -1.75
CA LYS A 164 -24.36 -4.59 -0.77
C LYS A 164 -23.91 -4.89 0.65
#